data_AF-A0AAJ2TLF5-F1
#
_entry.id   AF-A0AAJ2TLF5-F1
#
_cell.length_a   1.000
_cell.length_b   1.000
_cell.length_c   1.000
_cell.angle_alpha   90.00
_cell.angle_beta   90.00
_cell.angle_gamma   90.00
#
_symmetry.space_group_name_H-M   'P 1'
#
loop_
_entity.id
_entity.type
_entity.pdbx_description
1 polymer ?
#
loop_
_entity_poly.entity_id
_entity_poly.type
_entity_poly.pdbx_seq_one_letter_code
_entity_poly.pdbx_strand_id
1 'polypeptide(L)'
;MRALILIASPVALLQAQAADHVVAAGYIVVQTDDVTRFFKVLDANHGRPSADDLQHGYLDAGTDALRSFTDSRIGSMERLARAIQDKPALFAKARTCARALPSIRTRVAAAVDQLGALLPSARFPPVTVLVGRGNSGGVTTEAGVVIGLEALCNADWMQADVSDRFVHLIAHEYVHVQQPGARVDVEQPTLLYQTLLEGGAEYVAERISGQPANAHLQRWTQGRECALERAFLQDSMGTDLSRWLYNGPGDDARRGDLGYWIGYRIAHAYVARAPDTRNAIAELLDVQPGNAAALLEASGWQPACGAGESTQTRMP
;
A
#
# COMPACT_ATOMS: atom_id res chain seq x y z
N MET A 1 72.31 -20.20 -29.97
CA MET A 1 71.59 -18.97 -29.57
C MET A 1 70.10 -19.28 -29.54
N ARG A 2 69.52 -19.13 -28.34
CA ARG A 2 68.12 -19.15 -27.88
C ARG A 2 66.99 -19.45 -28.88
N ALA A 3 66.27 -20.55 -28.60
CA ALA A 3 64.90 -20.80 -29.04
C ALA A 3 63.91 -20.04 -28.13
N LEU A 4 62.96 -19.32 -28.74
CA LEU A 4 61.85 -18.65 -28.05
C LEU A 4 60.64 -19.60 -28.04
N ILE A 5 60.18 -19.98 -26.85
CA ILE A 5 58.91 -20.69 -26.64
C ILE A 5 57.86 -19.63 -26.30
N LEU A 6 56.88 -19.43 -27.18
CA LEU A 6 55.66 -18.65 -26.91
C LEU A 6 54.69 -19.53 -26.14
N ILE A 7 54.45 -19.19 -24.88
CA ILE A 7 53.40 -19.80 -24.04
C ILE A 7 52.14 -18.92 -24.19
N ALA A 8 51.11 -19.44 -24.83
CA ALA A 8 49.79 -18.83 -24.85
C ALA A 8 49.06 -19.17 -23.55
N SER A 9 48.74 -18.16 -22.73
CA SER A 9 47.90 -18.33 -21.53
C SER A 9 46.42 -18.33 -21.91
N PRO A 10 45.59 -19.23 -21.36
CA PRO A 10 44.15 -19.19 -21.56
C PRO A 10 43.53 -18.13 -20.63
N VAL A 11 42.78 -17.20 -21.22
CA VAL A 11 41.94 -16.26 -20.48
C VAL A 11 40.70 -17.01 -20.01
N ALA A 12 40.62 -17.30 -18.71
CA ALA A 12 39.40 -17.80 -18.09
C ALA A 12 38.39 -16.65 -17.96
N LEU A 13 37.26 -16.73 -18.66
CA LEU A 13 36.12 -15.86 -18.39
C LEU A 13 35.54 -16.23 -17.02
N LEU A 14 35.68 -15.34 -16.04
CA LEU A 14 34.89 -15.39 -14.81
C LEU A 14 33.47 -14.90 -15.15
N GLN A 15 32.51 -15.81 -15.20
CA GLN A 15 31.10 -15.45 -15.11
C GLN A 15 30.82 -15.02 -13.67
N ALA A 16 30.62 -13.72 -13.45
CA ALA A 16 30.10 -13.21 -12.18
C ALA A 16 28.63 -13.63 -12.07
N GLN A 17 28.37 -14.72 -11.36
CA GLN A 17 27.03 -14.97 -10.82
C GLN A 17 26.81 -13.95 -9.71
N ALA A 18 25.97 -12.96 -9.97
CA ALA A 18 25.42 -12.12 -8.91
C ALA A 18 24.59 -13.05 -8.01
N ALA A 19 25.16 -13.43 -6.87
CA ALA A 19 24.40 -14.08 -5.82
C ALA A 19 23.44 -13.02 -5.28
N ASP A 20 22.15 -13.16 -5.61
CA ASP A 20 21.10 -12.47 -4.88
C ASP A 20 21.23 -12.88 -3.41
N HIS A 21 21.71 -11.93 -2.60
CA HIS A 21 21.74 -12.10 -1.16
C HIS A 21 20.30 -12.15 -0.67
N VAL A 22 19.82 -13.37 -0.38
CA VAL A 22 18.64 -13.56 0.47
C VAL A 22 19.00 -13.05 1.86
N VAL A 23 18.61 -11.82 2.15
CA VAL A 23 18.72 -11.24 3.49
C VAL A 23 17.70 -11.96 4.36
N ALA A 24 18.17 -12.76 5.32
CA ALA A 24 17.30 -13.30 6.38
C ALA A 24 16.53 -12.14 7.01
N ALA A 25 15.21 -12.28 7.22
CA ALA A 25 14.29 -11.25 7.70
C ALA A 25 14.89 -10.45 8.86
N GLY A 26 15.58 -9.36 8.52
CA GLY A 26 16.15 -8.42 9.47
C GLY A 26 14.99 -7.58 9.98
N TYR A 27 14.91 -7.42 11.31
CA TYR A 27 13.87 -6.63 11.97
C TYR A 27 13.59 -5.35 11.18
N ILE A 28 12.37 -5.24 10.66
CA ILE A 28 11.94 -4.02 9.99
C ILE A 28 12.14 -2.83 10.93
N VAL A 29 12.69 -1.76 10.38
CA VAL A 29 12.79 -0.49 11.09
C VAL A 29 11.47 0.26 10.95
N VAL A 30 10.76 0.43 12.06
CA VAL A 30 9.58 1.31 12.15
C VAL A 30 9.99 2.58 12.92
N GLN A 31 10.16 3.68 12.19
CA GLN A 31 10.56 4.98 12.71
C GLN A 31 9.33 5.82 13.08
N THR A 32 9.31 6.34 14.30
CA THR A 32 8.23 7.21 14.80
C THR A 32 8.76 8.52 15.38
N ASP A 33 10.06 8.76 15.29
CA ASP A 33 10.72 9.90 15.94
C ASP A 33 10.26 11.24 15.36
N ASP A 34 9.83 11.27 14.09
CA ASP A 34 9.23 12.45 13.47
C ASP A 34 7.91 12.85 14.15
N VAL A 35 7.11 11.89 14.61
CA VAL A 35 5.90 12.19 15.41
C VAL A 35 6.28 12.87 16.72
N THR A 36 7.31 12.37 17.41
CA THR A 36 7.80 12.96 18.66
C THR A 36 8.37 14.36 18.43
N ARG A 37 9.16 14.57 17.38
CA ARG A 37 9.68 15.89 16.98
C ARG A 37 8.53 16.87 16.70
N PHE A 38 7.56 16.48 15.90
CA PHE A 38 6.41 17.31 15.56
C PHE A 38 5.66 17.79 16.82
N PHE A 39 5.31 16.86 17.73
CA PHE A 39 4.56 17.24 18.92
C PHE A 39 5.38 18.06 19.92
N LYS A 40 6.70 17.90 19.95
CA LYS A 40 7.60 18.79 20.71
C LYS A 40 7.54 20.22 20.19
N VAL A 41 7.58 20.43 18.88
CA VAL A 41 7.44 21.76 18.26
C VAL A 41 6.06 22.35 18.53
N LEU A 42 5.02 21.53 18.42
CA LEU A 42 3.64 21.95 18.69
C LEU A 42 3.47 22.41 20.15
N ASP A 43 4.03 21.67 21.11
CA ASP A 43 3.94 22.00 22.53
C ASP A 43 4.73 23.27 22.90
N ALA A 44 5.96 23.40 22.36
CA ALA A 44 6.80 24.57 22.58
C ALA A 44 6.15 25.88 22.10
N ASN A 45 5.25 25.79 21.11
CA ASN A 45 4.57 26.92 20.50
C ASN A 45 3.07 26.98 20.83
N HIS A 46 2.63 26.34 21.93
CA HIS A 46 1.24 26.36 22.40
C HIS A 46 0.19 26.02 21.32
N GLY A 47 0.52 25.06 20.45
CA GLY A 47 -0.35 24.63 19.35
C GLY A 47 -0.34 25.52 18.11
N ARG A 48 0.50 26.57 18.07
CA ARG A 48 0.53 27.57 16.99
C ARG A 48 1.97 27.86 16.50
N PRO A 49 2.74 26.85 16.06
CA PRO A 49 4.08 27.09 15.53
C PRO A 49 4.04 27.93 14.24
N SER A 50 5.07 28.75 14.06
CA SER A 50 5.35 29.42 12.79
C SER A 50 5.95 28.43 11.77
N ALA A 51 6.13 28.89 10.53
CA ALA A 51 6.84 28.11 9.52
C ALA A 51 8.31 27.86 9.93
N ASP A 52 8.99 28.86 10.51
CA ASP A 52 10.38 28.74 10.96
C ASP A 52 10.52 27.75 12.13
N ASP A 53 9.55 27.73 13.06
CA ASP A 53 9.53 26.75 14.15
C ASP A 53 9.45 25.31 13.63
N LEU A 54 8.61 25.08 12.61
CA LEU A 54 8.47 23.78 11.96
C LEU A 54 9.67 23.45 11.09
N GLN A 55 10.26 24.42 10.39
CA GLN A 55 11.45 24.23 9.58
C GLN A 55 12.59 23.70 10.46
N HIS A 56 12.94 24.43 11.52
CA HIS A 56 14.07 24.07 12.36
C HIS A 56 13.78 22.91 13.31
N GLY A 57 12.58 22.89 13.91
CA GLY A 57 12.24 21.92 14.95
C GLY A 57 11.74 20.58 14.42
N TYR A 58 11.30 20.53 13.15
CA TYR A 58 10.69 19.34 12.56
C TYR A 58 11.36 18.90 11.25
N LEU A 59 11.43 19.76 10.23
CA LEU A 59 11.94 19.35 8.91
C LEU A 59 13.47 19.18 8.86
N ASP A 60 14.23 20.16 9.35
CA ASP A 60 15.71 20.15 9.32
C ASP A 60 16.28 18.97 10.13
N ALA A 61 15.66 18.68 11.28
CA ALA A 61 16.01 17.58 12.16
C ALA A 61 15.32 16.25 11.80
N GLY A 62 14.53 16.24 10.72
CA GLY A 62 13.68 15.13 10.31
C GLY A 62 14.41 14.03 9.57
N THR A 63 13.69 12.93 9.31
CA THR A 63 14.16 11.85 8.43
C THR A 63 14.20 12.28 6.96
N ASP A 64 14.91 11.51 6.12
CA ASP A 64 14.83 11.70 4.66
C ASP A 64 13.42 11.44 4.12
N ALA A 65 12.68 10.52 4.74
CA ALA A 65 11.27 10.29 4.42
C ALA A 65 10.42 11.54 4.68
N LEU A 66 10.64 12.28 5.77
CA LEU A 66 9.96 13.55 6.02
C LEU A 66 10.31 14.61 4.98
N ARG A 67 11.57 14.69 4.52
CA ARG A 67 11.97 15.61 3.45
C ARG A 67 11.28 15.29 2.13
N SER A 68 11.34 14.03 1.68
CA SER A 68 10.67 13.59 0.45
C SER A 68 9.14 13.72 0.51
N PHE A 69 8.55 13.40 1.66
CA PHE A 69 7.12 13.60 1.89
C PHE A 69 6.76 15.09 1.95
N THR A 70 7.69 15.95 2.37
CA THR A 70 7.49 17.39 2.29
C THR A 70 7.39 17.84 0.85
N ASP A 71 8.31 17.44 -0.02
CA ASP A 71 8.31 17.85 -1.42
C ASP A 71 7.05 17.41 -2.17
N SER A 72 6.56 16.21 -1.86
CA SER A 72 5.49 15.55 -2.62
C SER A 72 4.08 15.68 -2.02
N ARG A 73 3.94 15.94 -0.71
CA ARG A 73 2.64 15.91 -0.01
C ARG A 73 2.41 17.12 0.91
N ILE A 74 3.41 17.55 1.68
CA ILE A 74 3.24 18.72 2.59
C ILE A 74 3.32 20.03 1.79
N GLY A 75 4.28 20.14 0.87
CA GLY A 75 4.58 21.29 0.02
C GLY A 75 5.49 22.33 0.68
N SER A 76 5.19 22.77 1.91
CA SER A 76 6.05 23.69 2.66
C SER A 76 5.66 23.77 4.14
N MET A 77 6.56 24.27 4.99
CA MET A 77 6.27 24.47 6.41
C MET A 77 5.24 25.57 6.65
N GLU A 78 5.10 26.57 5.78
CA GLU A 78 3.99 27.54 5.83
C GLU A 78 2.64 26.87 5.58
N ARG A 79 2.60 25.90 4.65
CA ARG A 79 1.37 25.13 4.39
C ARG A 79 1.03 24.20 5.54
N LEU A 80 2.03 23.63 6.22
CA LEU A 80 1.83 22.85 7.44
C LEU A 80 1.35 23.73 8.60
N ALA A 81 1.99 24.88 8.85
CA ALA A 81 1.58 25.83 9.89
C ALA A 81 0.12 26.29 9.70
N ARG A 82 -0.28 26.64 8.46
CA ARG A 82 -1.67 26.96 8.13
C ARG A 82 -2.60 25.79 8.41
N ALA A 83 -2.27 24.57 7.98
CA ALA A 83 -3.09 23.40 8.24
C ALA A 83 -3.32 23.16 9.75
N ILE A 84 -2.29 23.37 10.58
CA ILE A 84 -2.39 23.28 12.04
C ILE A 84 -3.40 24.28 12.60
N GLN A 85 -3.34 25.54 12.14
CA GLN A 85 -4.26 26.60 12.57
C GLN A 85 -5.70 26.39 12.08
N ASP A 86 -5.86 25.93 10.83
CA ASP A 86 -7.16 25.73 10.21
C ASP A 86 -7.87 24.48 10.75
N LYS A 87 -7.12 23.46 11.19
CA LYS A 87 -7.64 22.15 11.58
C LYS A 87 -7.06 21.65 12.92
N PRO A 88 -7.13 22.41 14.03
CA PRO A 88 -6.51 22.02 15.30
C PRO A 88 -7.03 20.67 15.84
N ALA A 89 -8.30 20.36 15.60
CA ALA A 89 -8.91 19.09 15.99
C ALA A 89 -8.25 17.87 15.33
N LEU A 90 -7.77 18.00 14.09
CA LEU A 90 -7.07 16.94 13.36
C LEU A 90 -5.78 16.54 14.10
N PHE A 91 -4.97 17.52 14.50
CA PHE A 91 -3.70 17.29 15.19
C PHE A 91 -3.90 16.86 16.64
N ALA A 92 -4.96 17.33 17.31
CA ALA A 92 -5.35 16.84 18.63
C ALA A 92 -5.76 15.35 18.60
N LYS A 93 -6.55 14.94 17.58
CA LYS A 93 -6.89 13.53 17.35
C LYS A 93 -5.63 12.71 17.05
N ALA A 94 -4.75 13.22 16.18
CA ALA A 94 -3.46 12.59 15.86
C ALA A 94 -2.60 12.33 17.11
N ARG A 95 -2.51 13.29 18.05
CA ARG A 95 -1.81 13.10 19.33
C ARG A 95 -2.41 11.97 20.16
N THR A 96 -3.73 11.81 20.11
CA THR A 96 -4.40 10.69 20.76
C THR A 96 -4.04 9.35 20.12
N CYS A 97 -4.05 9.25 18.79
CA CYS A 97 -3.61 8.05 18.09
C CYS A 97 -2.13 7.74 18.31
N ALA A 98 -1.26 8.75 18.47
CA ALA A 98 0.18 8.57 18.68
C ALA A 98 0.52 7.67 19.87
N ARG A 99 -0.36 7.61 20.89
CA ARG A 99 -0.19 6.73 22.05
C ARG A 99 -0.19 5.24 21.70
N ALA A 100 -0.79 4.86 20.58
CA ALA A 100 -0.83 3.47 20.10
C ALA A 100 0.42 3.06 19.32
N LEU A 101 1.29 4.00 18.92
CA LEU A 101 2.44 3.73 18.03
C LEU A 101 3.40 2.64 18.54
N PRO A 102 3.71 2.53 19.85
CA PRO A 102 4.54 1.42 20.33
C PRO A 102 3.92 0.04 20.06
N SER A 103 2.59 -0.10 20.25
CA SER A 103 1.87 -1.36 19.96
C SER A 103 1.80 -1.62 18.45
N ILE A 104 1.49 -0.59 17.67
CA ILE A 104 1.46 -0.64 16.20
C ILE A 104 2.81 -1.10 15.66
N ARG A 105 3.93 -0.56 16.16
CA ARG A 105 5.28 -0.95 15.77
C ARG A 105 5.54 -2.45 15.93
N THR A 106 5.17 -3.01 17.09
CA THR A 106 5.32 -4.45 17.35
C THR A 106 4.46 -5.28 16.40
N ARG A 107 3.22 -4.87 16.17
CA ARG A 107 2.28 -5.59 15.30
C ARG A 107 2.67 -5.52 13.82
N VAL A 108 3.20 -4.38 13.36
CA VAL A 108 3.74 -4.21 12.01
C VAL A 108 4.94 -5.12 11.80
N ALA A 109 5.86 -5.19 12.76
CA ALA A 109 7.00 -6.10 12.66
C ALA A 109 6.56 -7.56 12.49
N ALA A 110 5.59 -8.00 13.30
CA ALA A 110 5.03 -9.34 13.17
C ALA A 110 4.33 -9.58 11.81
N ALA A 111 3.59 -8.59 11.29
CA ALA A 111 2.96 -8.71 9.97
C ALA A 111 4.00 -8.82 8.85
N VAL A 112 5.08 -8.05 8.93
CA VAL A 112 6.16 -8.07 7.94
C VAL A 112 6.96 -9.38 8.01
N ASP A 113 7.11 -9.98 9.20
CA ASP A 113 7.66 -11.33 9.34
C ASP A 113 6.77 -12.38 8.64
N GLN A 114 5.43 -12.25 8.75
CA GLN A 114 4.51 -13.11 8.00
C GLN A 114 4.66 -12.93 6.49
N LEU A 115 4.88 -11.69 6.01
CA LEU A 115 5.15 -11.44 4.60
C LEU A 115 6.41 -12.18 4.14
N GLY A 116 7.50 -12.15 4.92
CA GLY A 116 8.73 -12.88 4.58
C GLY A 116 8.53 -14.40 4.54
N ALA A 117 7.63 -14.95 5.37
CA ALA A 117 7.28 -16.37 5.33
C ALA A 117 6.40 -16.75 4.13
N LEU A 118 5.60 -15.82 3.61
CA LEU A 118 4.75 -16.00 2.43
C LEU A 118 5.53 -15.76 1.13
N LEU A 119 6.40 -14.77 1.10
CA LEU A 119 7.18 -14.33 -0.06
C LEU A 119 8.66 -14.19 0.35
N PRO A 120 9.47 -15.27 0.22
CA PRO A 120 10.89 -15.24 0.62
C PRO A 120 11.76 -14.22 -0.14
N SER A 121 11.29 -13.76 -1.31
CA SER A 121 11.93 -12.70 -2.12
C SER A 121 11.52 -11.28 -1.71
N ALA A 122 10.69 -11.11 -0.67
CA ALA A 122 10.21 -9.81 -0.23
C ALA A 122 11.35 -8.87 0.17
N ARG A 123 11.17 -7.59 -0.15
CA ARG A 123 12.05 -6.50 0.27
C ARG A 123 11.50 -5.82 1.51
N PHE A 124 12.42 -5.36 2.35
CA PHE A 124 12.07 -4.81 3.65
C PHE A 124 12.60 -3.38 3.90
N PRO A 125 12.13 -2.36 3.16
CA PRO A 125 12.49 -0.97 3.44
C PRO A 125 11.85 -0.49 4.76
N PRO A 126 12.35 0.60 5.36
CA PRO A 126 11.79 1.10 6.61
C PRO A 126 10.33 1.58 6.45
N VAL A 127 9.60 1.59 7.57
CA VAL A 127 8.33 2.30 7.72
C VAL A 127 8.59 3.56 8.52
N THR A 128 8.19 4.73 8.00
CA THR A 128 8.30 6.01 8.70
C THR A 128 6.91 6.58 8.95
N VAL A 129 6.57 6.76 10.23
CA VAL A 129 5.35 7.47 10.64
C VAL A 129 5.71 8.92 10.95
N LEU A 130 5.01 9.84 10.32
CA LEU A 130 5.22 11.28 10.45
C LEU A 130 3.89 12.04 10.53
N VAL A 131 3.95 13.36 10.70
CA VAL A 131 2.77 14.23 10.67
C VAL A 131 2.84 15.17 9.46
N GLY A 132 1.80 15.14 8.64
CA GLY A 132 1.63 15.98 7.45
C GLY A 132 0.46 16.98 7.59
N ARG A 133 -0.24 17.20 6.47
CA ARG A 133 -1.36 18.17 6.37
C ARG A 133 -2.75 17.52 6.39
N GLY A 134 -2.84 16.22 6.61
CA GLY A 134 -4.09 15.45 6.57
C GLY A 134 -4.55 15.10 5.16
N ASN A 135 -3.64 14.98 4.19
CA ASN A 135 -3.95 14.71 2.78
C ASN A 135 -3.40 13.37 2.24
N SER A 136 -2.67 12.60 3.04
CA SER A 136 -2.17 11.27 2.65
C SER A 136 -2.07 10.39 3.90
N GLY A 137 -2.77 9.23 3.86
CA GLY A 137 -2.76 8.24 4.94
C GLY A 137 -1.53 7.34 4.90
N GLY A 138 -1.17 6.85 3.71
CA GLY A 138 0.02 6.07 3.42
C GLY A 138 0.50 6.35 2.01
N VAL A 139 1.80 6.12 1.77
CA VAL A 139 2.40 6.10 0.44
C VAL A 139 3.66 5.24 0.46
N THR A 140 3.85 4.48 -0.61
CA THR A 140 5.10 3.78 -0.87
C THR A 140 6.04 4.67 -1.69
N THR A 141 7.28 4.82 -1.25
CA THR A 141 8.32 5.67 -1.87
C THR A 141 9.63 4.90 -2.02
N GLU A 142 10.63 5.48 -2.70
CA GLU A 142 11.98 4.93 -2.71
C GLU A 142 12.59 4.82 -1.30
N ALA A 143 12.20 5.72 -0.38
CA ALA A 143 12.64 5.70 1.01
C ALA A 143 11.92 4.64 1.87
N GLY A 144 10.97 3.89 1.30
CA GLY A 144 10.13 2.93 2.00
C GLY A 144 8.69 3.40 2.17
N VAL A 145 8.00 2.83 3.16
CA VAL A 145 6.59 3.13 3.44
C VAL A 145 6.50 4.34 4.36
N VAL A 146 5.72 5.35 3.95
CA VAL A 146 5.54 6.59 4.72
C VAL A 146 4.08 6.76 5.10
N ILE A 147 3.82 6.98 6.40
CA ILE A 147 2.46 7.05 6.97
C ILE A 147 2.21 8.43 7.57
N GLY A 148 1.13 9.08 7.12
CA GLY A 148 0.62 10.30 7.72
C GLY A 148 -0.25 9.98 8.93
N LEU A 149 0.30 10.14 10.15
CA LEU A 149 -0.39 9.84 11.40
C LEU A 149 -1.74 10.53 11.49
N GLU A 150 -1.82 11.81 11.16
CA GLU A 150 -3.03 12.61 11.30
C GLU A 150 -4.12 12.20 10.31
N ALA A 151 -3.74 11.92 9.07
CA ALA A 151 -4.68 11.49 8.03
C ALA A 151 -5.25 10.11 8.37
N LEU A 152 -4.38 9.14 8.69
CA LEU A 152 -4.83 7.80 9.02
C LEU A 152 -5.54 7.75 10.38
N CYS A 153 -5.15 8.57 11.35
CA CYS A 153 -5.90 8.72 12.60
C CYS A 153 -7.34 9.20 12.37
N ASN A 154 -7.59 9.98 11.31
CA ASN A 154 -8.91 10.51 10.99
C ASN A 154 -9.75 9.64 10.04
N ALA A 155 -9.29 8.43 9.72
CA ALA A 155 -9.98 7.52 8.81
C ALA A 155 -10.62 6.32 9.53
N ASP A 156 -11.30 6.59 10.65
CA ASP A 156 -12.04 5.59 11.44
C ASP A 156 -13.20 4.92 10.71
N TRP A 157 -13.68 5.54 9.64
CA TRP A 157 -14.64 4.92 8.72
C TRP A 157 -14.07 3.68 8.00
N MET A 158 -12.75 3.57 7.81
CA MET A 158 -12.11 2.38 7.22
C MET A 158 -12.10 1.21 8.20
N GLN A 159 -11.64 1.50 9.43
CA GLN A 159 -11.54 0.58 10.56
C GLN A 159 -11.51 1.44 11.84
N ALA A 160 -12.40 1.19 12.79
CA ALA A 160 -12.56 2.00 13.99
C ALA A 160 -11.38 1.84 14.97
N ASP A 161 -10.84 0.62 15.13
CA ASP A 161 -9.67 0.40 15.98
C ASP A 161 -8.42 1.03 15.36
N VAL A 162 -7.76 1.90 16.11
CA VAL A 162 -6.59 2.64 15.64
C VAL A 162 -5.43 1.70 15.31
N SER A 163 -5.20 0.68 16.13
CA SER A 163 -4.08 -0.22 15.92
C SER A 163 -4.32 -1.12 14.72
N ASP A 164 -5.52 -1.69 14.58
CA ASP A 164 -5.89 -2.52 13.45
C ASP A 164 -5.81 -1.73 12.14
N ARG A 165 -6.33 -0.50 12.15
CA ARG A 165 -6.28 0.41 10.99
C ARG A 165 -4.85 0.71 10.55
N PHE A 166 -3.96 1.05 11.49
CA PHE A 166 -2.57 1.35 11.17
C PHE A 166 -1.81 0.12 10.70
N VAL A 167 -1.97 -1.01 11.38
CA VAL A 167 -1.28 -2.26 11.02
C VAL A 167 -1.71 -2.74 9.64
N HIS A 168 -3.02 -2.69 9.33
CA HIS A 168 -3.53 -3.11 8.04
C HIS A 168 -3.09 -2.17 6.90
N LEU A 169 -3.19 -0.84 7.07
CA LEU A 169 -2.73 0.07 6.02
C LEU A 169 -1.22 -0.05 5.80
N ILE A 170 -0.42 -0.16 6.86
CA ILE A 170 1.02 -0.35 6.71
C ILE A 170 1.30 -1.66 5.97
N ALA A 171 0.59 -2.73 6.28
CA ALA A 171 0.67 -3.99 5.55
C ALA A 171 0.32 -3.83 4.06
N HIS A 172 -0.75 -3.10 3.73
CA HIS A 172 -1.14 -2.76 2.36
C HIS A 172 -0.01 -2.05 1.59
N GLU A 173 0.51 -0.95 2.14
CA GLU A 173 1.63 -0.23 1.53
C GLU A 173 2.87 -1.13 1.39
N TYR A 174 3.10 -2.02 2.35
CA TYR A 174 4.22 -2.95 2.29
C TYR A 174 4.08 -4.01 1.20
N VAL A 175 2.85 -4.32 0.77
CA VAL A 175 2.60 -5.19 -0.38
C VAL A 175 2.88 -4.44 -1.67
N HIS A 176 2.52 -3.15 -1.78
CA HIS A 176 2.91 -2.30 -2.92
C HIS A 176 4.43 -2.22 -3.10
N VAL A 177 5.22 -2.27 -2.03
CA VAL A 177 6.69 -2.40 -2.12
C VAL A 177 7.11 -3.63 -2.93
N GLN A 178 6.34 -4.71 -2.86
CA GLN A 178 6.62 -5.97 -3.56
C GLN A 178 6.10 -5.99 -4.99
N GLN A 179 5.07 -5.20 -5.31
CA GLN A 179 4.46 -5.14 -6.63
C GLN A 179 5.30 -4.28 -7.59
N PRO A 180 5.84 -4.83 -8.68
CA PRO A 180 6.53 -4.03 -9.69
C PRO A 180 5.63 -2.95 -10.31
N GLY A 181 4.35 -3.27 -10.49
CA GLY A 181 3.33 -2.37 -11.03
C GLY A 181 3.08 -1.09 -10.23
N ALA A 182 3.40 -1.09 -8.93
CA ALA A 182 3.26 0.09 -8.06
C ALA A 182 4.44 1.07 -8.17
N ARG A 183 5.48 0.73 -8.94
CA ARG A 183 6.72 1.52 -9.10
C ARG A 183 6.84 2.21 -10.44
N VAL A 184 5.95 1.86 -11.36
CA VAL A 184 5.96 2.35 -12.74
C VAL A 184 4.66 3.09 -12.99
N ASP A 185 4.77 4.30 -13.52
CA ASP A 185 3.60 5.02 -14.01
C ASP A 185 3.14 4.35 -15.30
N VAL A 186 2.01 3.65 -15.22
CA VAL A 186 1.33 3.12 -16.41
C VAL A 186 0.46 4.23 -16.98
N GLU A 187 0.72 4.61 -18.23
CA GLU A 187 -0.15 5.57 -18.92
C GLU A 187 -1.51 4.91 -19.21
N GLN A 188 -2.59 5.48 -18.65
CA GLN A 188 -3.96 5.01 -18.82
C GLN A 188 -4.15 3.50 -18.53
N PRO A 189 -3.92 3.06 -17.27
CA PRO A 189 -4.13 1.67 -16.90
C PRO A 189 -5.60 1.28 -17.10
N THR A 190 -5.86 0.02 -17.47
CA THR A 190 -7.23 -0.49 -17.45
C THR A 190 -7.73 -0.56 -16.00
N LEU A 191 -9.03 -0.40 -15.82
CA LEU A 191 -9.68 -0.56 -14.53
C LEU A 191 -9.37 -1.92 -13.91
N LEU A 192 -9.37 -2.99 -14.72
CA LEU A 192 -9.04 -4.34 -14.28
C LEU A 192 -7.62 -4.43 -13.72
N TYR A 193 -6.63 -3.92 -14.44
CA TYR A 193 -5.24 -3.95 -13.98
C TYR A 193 -5.09 -3.20 -12.65
N GLN A 194 -5.60 -1.98 -12.56
CA GLN A 194 -5.49 -1.19 -11.33
C GLN A 194 -6.25 -1.84 -10.17
N THR A 195 -7.41 -2.45 -10.45
CA THR A 195 -8.20 -3.19 -9.46
C THR A 195 -7.46 -4.41 -8.94
N LEU A 196 -6.76 -5.16 -9.80
CA LEU A 196 -5.95 -6.30 -9.38
C LEU A 196 -4.71 -5.87 -8.58
N LEU A 197 -4.11 -4.73 -8.94
CA LEU A 197 -2.98 -4.17 -8.18
C LEU A 197 -3.41 -3.85 -6.74
N GLU A 198 -4.45 -3.02 -6.58
CA GLU A 198 -4.95 -2.60 -5.26
C GLU A 198 -5.60 -3.74 -4.47
N GLY A 199 -6.42 -4.54 -5.13
CA GLY A 199 -7.09 -5.68 -4.50
C GLY A 199 -6.15 -6.82 -4.13
N GLY A 200 -5.09 -7.03 -4.92
CA GLY A 200 -4.00 -7.94 -4.58
C GLY A 200 -3.25 -7.48 -3.34
N ALA A 201 -2.99 -6.17 -3.22
CA ALA A 201 -2.42 -5.57 -2.02
C ALA A 201 -3.32 -5.79 -0.79
N GLU A 202 -4.62 -5.54 -0.91
CA GLU A 202 -5.61 -5.79 0.15
C GLU A 202 -5.65 -7.26 0.59
N TYR A 203 -5.64 -8.20 -0.37
CA TYR A 203 -5.69 -9.63 -0.06
C TYR A 203 -4.47 -10.08 0.75
N VAL A 204 -3.27 -9.70 0.32
CA VAL A 204 -2.04 -10.08 1.03
C VAL A 204 -1.94 -9.31 2.35
N ALA A 205 -2.36 -8.05 2.41
CA ALA A 205 -2.38 -7.24 3.62
C ALA A 205 -3.26 -7.87 4.71
N GLU A 206 -4.46 -8.35 4.37
CA GLU A 206 -5.30 -9.11 5.30
C GLU A 206 -4.58 -10.34 5.84
N ARG A 207 -3.94 -11.12 4.95
CA ARG A 207 -3.24 -12.36 5.33
C ARG A 207 -2.09 -12.11 6.30
N ILE A 208 -1.32 -11.03 6.12
CA ILE A 208 -0.16 -10.74 6.97
C ILE A 208 -0.52 -9.96 8.24
N SER A 209 -1.53 -9.09 8.18
CA SER A 209 -1.97 -8.29 9.34
C SER A 209 -2.97 -9.03 10.24
N GLY A 210 -3.64 -10.06 9.71
CA GLY A 210 -4.75 -10.74 10.36
C GLY A 210 -6.00 -9.86 10.54
N GLN A 211 -6.06 -8.72 9.86
CA GLN A 211 -7.18 -7.77 9.93
C GLN A 211 -8.04 -7.87 8.68
N PRO A 212 -9.37 -7.92 8.80
CA PRO A 212 -10.26 -7.98 7.65
C PRO A 212 -10.04 -6.79 6.71
N ALA A 213 -9.73 -7.08 5.44
CA ALA A 213 -9.66 -6.07 4.39
C ALA A 213 -11.05 -5.50 4.13
N ASN A 214 -11.13 -4.18 3.90
CA ASN A 214 -12.33 -3.53 3.39
C ASN A 214 -13.65 -3.86 4.15
N ALA A 215 -13.61 -4.05 5.47
CA ALA A 215 -14.77 -4.49 6.26
C ALA A 215 -16.02 -3.57 6.10
N HIS A 216 -15.81 -2.29 5.79
CA HIS A 216 -16.88 -1.35 5.49
C HIS A 216 -17.49 -1.58 4.09
N LEU A 217 -16.69 -1.91 3.07
CA LEU A 217 -17.17 -2.26 1.73
C LEU A 217 -17.84 -3.62 1.74
N GLN A 218 -17.27 -4.62 2.42
CA GLN A 218 -17.90 -5.94 2.57
C GLN A 218 -19.35 -5.80 3.07
N ARG A 219 -19.55 -5.08 4.18
CA ARG A 219 -20.87 -4.80 4.74
C ARG A 219 -21.79 -4.07 3.77
N TRP A 220 -21.28 -3.05 3.08
CA TRP A 220 -22.10 -2.26 2.16
C TRP A 220 -22.49 -3.04 0.90
N THR A 221 -21.63 -3.93 0.40
CA THR A 221 -21.88 -4.72 -0.81
C THR A 221 -22.86 -5.87 -0.60
N GLN A 222 -23.20 -6.21 0.64
CA GLN A 222 -24.14 -7.29 0.95
C GLN A 222 -25.50 -7.07 0.27
N GLY A 223 -25.89 -8.00 -0.61
CA GLY A 223 -27.12 -7.92 -1.41
C GLY A 223 -27.02 -7.02 -2.65
N ARG A 224 -25.84 -6.46 -2.95
CA ARG A 224 -25.57 -5.60 -4.12
C ARG A 224 -24.56 -6.20 -5.09
N GLU A 225 -24.00 -7.36 -4.77
CA GLU A 225 -22.83 -7.94 -5.42
C GLU A 225 -23.07 -8.16 -6.91
N CYS A 226 -24.15 -8.86 -7.29
CA CYS A 226 -24.43 -9.16 -8.68
C CYS A 226 -24.48 -7.91 -9.59
N ALA A 227 -25.25 -6.89 -9.19
CA ALA A 227 -25.39 -5.67 -9.98
C ALA A 227 -24.08 -4.88 -10.03
N LEU A 228 -23.38 -4.79 -8.90
CA LEU A 228 -22.08 -4.11 -8.80
C LEU A 228 -21.02 -4.79 -9.67
N GLU A 229 -20.91 -6.12 -9.60
CA GLU A 229 -19.86 -6.89 -10.26
C GLU A 229 -20.10 -7.01 -11.77
N ARG A 230 -21.37 -7.07 -12.22
CA ARG A 230 -21.69 -6.93 -13.65
C ARG A 230 -21.29 -5.56 -14.18
N ALA A 231 -21.59 -4.49 -13.44
CA ALA A 231 -21.19 -3.14 -13.84
C ALA A 231 -19.66 -3.00 -13.88
N PHE A 232 -18.94 -3.61 -12.94
CA PHE A 232 -17.48 -3.64 -12.97
C PHE A 232 -16.96 -4.34 -14.23
N LEU A 233 -17.48 -5.53 -14.57
CA LEU A 233 -17.02 -6.25 -15.76
C LEU A 233 -17.22 -5.45 -17.05
N GLN A 234 -18.34 -4.71 -17.17
CA GLN A 234 -18.59 -3.82 -18.30
C GLN A 234 -17.54 -2.70 -18.42
N ASP A 235 -17.12 -2.15 -17.28
CA ASP A 235 -16.16 -1.05 -17.22
C ASP A 235 -14.69 -1.55 -17.23
N SER A 236 -14.44 -2.82 -16.92
CA SER A 236 -13.13 -3.37 -16.51
C SER A 236 -11.99 -3.18 -17.51
N MET A 237 -12.29 -3.17 -18.82
CA MET A 237 -11.30 -2.98 -19.87
C MET A 237 -11.11 -1.51 -20.27
N GLY A 238 -11.94 -0.61 -19.76
CA GLY A 238 -11.78 0.83 -19.92
C GLY A 238 -10.72 1.40 -19.00
N THR A 239 -10.38 2.68 -19.20
CA THR A 239 -9.33 3.39 -18.45
C THR A 239 -9.89 4.45 -17.50
N ASP A 240 -11.23 4.60 -17.42
CA ASP A 240 -11.88 5.47 -16.44
C ASP A 240 -11.96 4.77 -15.08
N LEU A 241 -11.10 5.22 -14.16
CA LEU A 241 -11.02 4.70 -12.80
C LEU A 241 -11.97 5.41 -11.83
N SER A 242 -12.48 6.59 -12.19
CA SER A 242 -13.06 7.56 -11.24
C SER A 242 -14.29 7.05 -10.48
N ARG A 243 -15.02 6.10 -11.08
CA ARG A 243 -16.19 5.45 -10.48
C ARG A 243 -15.84 4.34 -9.48
N TRP A 244 -14.60 3.86 -9.49
CA TRP A 244 -14.20 2.60 -8.85
C TRP A 244 -13.03 2.75 -7.89
N LEU A 245 -12.09 3.66 -8.15
CA LEU A 245 -10.83 3.80 -7.42
C LEU A 245 -10.50 5.27 -7.15
N TYR A 246 -9.86 5.53 -6.00
CA TYR A 246 -9.33 6.83 -5.59
C TYR A 246 -10.38 7.93 -5.46
N ASN A 247 -11.64 7.56 -5.24
CA ASN A 247 -12.77 8.48 -5.11
C ASN A 247 -13.22 8.69 -3.65
N GLY A 248 -12.37 8.27 -2.70
CA GLY A 248 -12.51 8.54 -1.27
C GLY A 248 -13.60 7.69 -0.60
N PRO A 249 -14.15 8.13 0.55
CA PRO A 249 -15.07 7.29 1.33
C PRO A 249 -16.42 7.02 0.65
N GLY A 250 -16.83 7.88 -0.29
CA GLY A 250 -18.19 7.90 -0.84
C GLY A 250 -19.25 8.21 0.22
N ASP A 251 -20.48 7.76 -0.03
CA ASP A 251 -21.63 7.92 0.86
C ASP A 251 -22.46 6.63 0.97
N ASP A 252 -23.59 6.68 1.67
CA ASP A 252 -24.46 5.52 1.86
C ASP A 252 -25.09 5.01 0.55
N ALA A 253 -25.26 5.90 -0.43
CA ALA A 253 -25.81 5.56 -1.74
C ALA A 253 -24.78 4.83 -2.60
N ARG A 254 -23.51 5.23 -2.54
CA ARG A 254 -22.37 4.55 -3.17
C ARG A 254 -21.07 4.82 -2.40
N ARG A 255 -20.53 3.76 -1.79
CA ARG A 255 -19.18 3.81 -1.22
C ARG A 255 -18.15 4.02 -2.33
N GLY A 256 -17.09 4.75 -2.03
CA GLY A 256 -15.93 4.84 -2.90
C GLY A 256 -15.04 3.59 -2.77
N ASP A 257 -13.99 3.55 -3.58
CA ASP A 257 -12.95 2.52 -3.59
C ASP A 257 -13.48 1.08 -3.76
N LEU A 258 -14.64 0.91 -4.40
CA LEU A 258 -15.25 -0.40 -4.67
C LEU A 258 -14.36 -1.31 -5.53
N GLY A 259 -13.43 -0.74 -6.32
CA GLY A 259 -12.41 -1.50 -7.02
C GLY A 259 -11.50 -2.29 -6.07
N TYR A 260 -11.12 -1.74 -4.91
CA TYR A 260 -10.32 -2.46 -3.92
C TYR A 260 -11.01 -3.74 -3.46
N TRP A 261 -12.31 -3.66 -3.17
CA TRP A 261 -13.09 -4.82 -2.74
C TRP A 261 -13.26 -5.87 -3.84
N ILE A 262 -13.56 -5.45 -5.08
CA ILE A 262 -13.69 -6.39 -6.20
C ILE A 262 -12.36 -7.06 -6.49
N GLY A 263 -11.27 -6.30 -6.53
CA GLY A 263 -9.92 -6.83 -6.71
C GLY A 263 -9.54 -7.82 -5.61
N TYR A 264 -9.84 -7.51 -4.35
CA TYR A 264 -9.65 -8.43 -3.22
C TYR A 264 -10.39 -9.76 -3.46
N ARG A 265 -11.64 -9.71 -3.95
CA ARG A 265 -12.42 -10.92 -4.24
C ARG A 265 -11.85 -11.73 -5.40
N ILE A 266 -11.33 -11.07 -6.45
CA ILE A 266 -10.66 -11.75 -7.56
C ILE A 266 -9.36 -12.40 -7.08
N ALA A 267 -8.53 -11.66 -6.34
CA ALA A 267 -7.30 -12.15 -5.73
C ALA A 267 -7.54 -13.37 -4.83
N HIS A 268 -8.55 -13.28 -3.96
CA HIS A 268 -8.96 -14.37 -3.10
C HIS A 268 -9.37 -15.61 -3.90
N ALA A 269 -10.22 -15.45 -4.93
CA ALA A 269 -10.65 -16.56 -5.78
C ALA A 269 -9.49 -17.21 -6.52
N TYR A 270 -8.56 -16.41 -7.04
CA TYR A 270 -7.35 -16.88 -7.71
C TYR A 270 -6.46 -17.71 -6.80
N VAL A 271 -6.10 -17.20 -5.62
CA VAL A 271 -5.24 -17.92 -4.68
C VAL A 271 -5.93 -19.17 -4.12
N ALA A 272 -7.25 -19.12 -3.89
CA ALA A 272 -8.01 -20.28 -3.40
C ALA A 272 -8.05 -21.48 -4.37
N ARG A 273 -7.85 -21.24 -5.67
CA ARG A 273 -7.81 -22.29 -6.71
C ARG A 273 -6.40 -22.81 -6.96
N ALA A 274 -5.38 -22.10 -6.50
CA ALA A 274 -4.00 -22.46 -6.78
C ALA A 274 -3.54 -23.66 -5.95
N PRO A 275 -2.85 -24.64 -6.56
CA PRO A 275 -2.26 -25.76 -5.82
C PRO A 275 -1.08 -25.32 -4.93
N ASP A 276 -0.37 -24.25 -5.34
CA ASP A 276 0.70 -23.62 -4.57
C ASP A 276 0.30 -22.18 -4.24
N THR A 277 -0.07 -21.96 -2.98
CA THR A 277 -0.46 -20.65 -2.45
C THR A 277 0.65 -19.61 -2.55
N ARG A 278 1.92 -19.99 -2.33
CA ARG A 278 3.04 -19.03 -2.36
C ARG A 278 3.31 -18.58 -3.79
N ASN A 279 3.32 -19.53 -4.73
CA ASN A 279 3.48 -19.20 -6.14
C ASN A 279 2.34 -18.32 -6.65
N ALA A 280 1.10 -18.62 -6.28
CA ALA A 280 -0.04 -17.78 -6.67
C ALA A 280 0.01 -16.37 -6.08
N ILE A 281 0.46 -16.21 -4.82
CA ILE A 281 0.67 -14.87 -4.26
C ILE A 281 1.76 -14.13 -5.04
N ALA A 282 2.87 -14.80 -5.40
CA ALA A 282 3.93 -14.17 -6.18
C ALA A 282 3.43 -13.72 -7.57
N GLU A 283 2.69 -14.58 -8.29
CA GLU A 283 2.09 -14.25 -9.59
C GLU A 283 1.05 -13.12 -9.49
N LEU A 284 0.23 -13.12 -8.43
CA LEU A 284 -0.74 -12.05 -8.15
C LEU A 284 -0.06 -10.70 -7.94
N LEU A 285 1.07 -10.68 -7.22
CA LEU A 285 1.82 -9.45 -6.95
C LEU A 285 2.64 -8.97 -8.16
N ASP A 286 2.90 -9.85 -9.12
CA ASP A 286 3.50 -9.52 -10.42
C ASP A 286 2.45 -9.29 -11.53
N VAL A 287 1.24 -8.83 -11.15
CA VAL A 287 0.23 -8.43 -12.13
C VAL A 287 0.76 -7.29 -13.01
N GLN A 288 0.49 -7.38 -14.31
CA GLN A 288 0.91 -6.46 -15.34
C GLN A 288 -0.29 -6.12 -16.24
N PRO A 289 -0.29 -4.97 -16.93
CA PRO A 289 -1.38 -4.63 -17.85
C PRO A 289 -1.65 -5.72 -18.89
N GLY A 290 -0.60 -6.39 -19.38
CA GLY A 290 -0.71 -7.45 -20.39
C GLY A 290 -1.22 -8.80 -19.88
N ASN A 291 -1.19 -9.07 -18.58
CA ASN A 291 -1.62 -10.37 -18.00
C ASN A 291 -2.89 -10.25 -17.14
N ALA A 292 -3.39 -9.04 -16.86
CA ALA A 292 -4.54 -8.79 -15.99
C ALA A 292 -5.80 -9.59 -16.38
N ALA A 293 -6.11 -9.65 -17.68
CA ALA A 293 -7.26 -10.42 -18.19
C ALA A 293 -7.10 -11.93 -17.97
N ALA A 294 -5.89 -12.45 -18.17
CA ALA A 294 -5.59 -13.87 -17.95
C ALA A 294 -5.66 -14.23 -16.45
N LEU A 295 -5.21 -13.33 -15.57
CA LEU A 295 -5.33 -13.51 -14.12
C LEU A 295 -6.81 -13.53 -13.69
N LEU A 296 -7.64 -12.61 -14.20
CA LEU A 296 -9.08 -12.63 -13.98
C LEU A 296 -9.70 -13.95 -14.43
N GLU A 297 -9.37 -14.45 -15.63
CA GLU A 297 -9.88 -15.73 -16.12
C GLU A 297 -9.44 -16.90 -15.23
N ALA A 298 -8.14 -16.96 -14.89
CA ALA A 298 -7.57 -18.00 -14.03
C ALA A 298 -8.18 -17.99 -12.62
N SER A 299 -8.62 -16.83 -12.14
CA SER A 299 -9.28 -16.71 -10.85
C SER A 299 -10.59 -17.49 -10.76
N GLY A 300 -11.23 -17.77 -11.89
CA GLY A 300 -12.58 -18.33 -11.95
C GLY A 300 -13.64 -17.47 -11.25
N TRP A 301 -13.30 -16.24 -10.85
CA TRP A 301 -14.21 -15.29 -10.24
C TRP A 301 -15.29 -14.91 -11.26
N GLN A 302 -16.52 -14.83 -10.79
CA GLN A 302 -17.69 -14.43 -11.56
C GLN A 302 -18.57 -13.56 -10.67
N PRO A 303 -19.37 -12.65 -11.26
CA PRO A 303 -20.37 -11.89 -10.51
C PRO A 303 -21.24 -12.82 -9.67
N ALA A 304 -21.41 -12.49 -8.39
CA ALA A 304 -22.21 -13.25 -7.43
C ALA A 304 -23.71 -13.01 -7.64
N CYS A 305 -24.18 -13.41 -8.81
CA CYS A 305 -25.58 -13.52 -9.16
C CYS A 305 -26.04 -14.89 -8.71
N GLY A 306 -26.95 -14.96 -7.74
CA GLY A 306 -27.49 -16.23 -7.27
C GLY A 306 -27.95 -17.13 -8.44
N ALA A 307 -28.05 -18.44 -8.22
CA ALA A 307 -28.25 -19.46 -9.25
C ALA A 307 -29.49 -19.30 -10.18
N GLY A 308 -30.29 -18.24 -10.02
CA GLY A 308 -31.45 -17.91 -10.87
C GLY A 308 -31.22 -16.82 -11.92
N GLU A 309 -30.05 -16.18 -12.01
CA GLU A 309 -29.80 -15.10 -12.99
C GLU A 309 -28.63 -15.40 -13.95
N SER A 310 -28.57 -16.61 -14.48
CA SER A 310 -27.75 -16.89 -15.66
C SER A 310 -28.45 -16.35 -16.92
N THR A 311 -28.41 -15.04 -17.15
CA THR A 311 -28.66 -14.49 -18.49
C THR A 311 -27.43 -14.75 -19.34
N GLN A 312 -27.55 -15.77 -20.19
CA GLN A 312 -26.69 -16.00 -21.35
C GLN A 312 -26.37 -14.67 -22.03
N THR A 313 -25.11 -14.27 -21.99
CA THR A 313 -24.56 -13.36 -23.00
C THR A 313 -23.39 -14.10 -23.63
N ARG A 314 -23.68 -14.82 -24.72
CA ARG A 314 -22.63 -15.21 -25.67
C ARG A 314 -22.03 -13.91 -26.19
N MET A 315 -20.74 -13.71 -25.98
CA MET A 315 -19.97 -12.72 -26.72
C MET A 315 -19.92 -13.12 -28.21
N PRO A 316 -20.01 -12.15 -29.13
CA PRO A 316 -19.74 -12.36 -30.55
C PRO A 316 -18.28 -12.73 -30.83
#